data_AF-A0A7K3FY41-F1
#
_entry.id   AF-A0A7K3FY41-F1
#
_cell.length_a   1.000
_cell.length_b   1.000
_cell.length_c   1.000
_cell.angle_alpha   90.00
_cell.angle_beta   90.00
_cell.angle_gamma   90.00
#
_symmetry.space_group_name_H-M   'P 1'
#
loop_
_entity.id
_entity.type
_entity.pdbx_description
1 polymer ?
#
loop_
_entity_poly.entity_id
_entity_poly.type
_entity_poly.pdbx_seq_one_letter_code
_entity_poly.pdbx_strand_id
1 'polypeptide(L)'
;MIRMTFTVRPEQGEPSGFDLGDITCEGEGGAVASTGHVPDQAMMIYLSVPLLLDSLRPLFTGERKTASFVGTDTSFRLDFRRDRKGVVTVSAKGTVLGKCGLEELADAVLRPTLELAEKGLSGLPAGDGARSDYFSSLERFRASLA
;
A
#
# COMPACT_ATOMS: atom_id res chain seq x y z
N MET A 1 -6.61 -15.64 2.08
CA MET A 1 -5.25 -15.06 2.01
C MET A 1 -5.33 -13.69 1.36
N ILE A 2 -4.77 -12.64 1.96
CA ILE A 2 -4.64 -11.32 1.33
C ILE A 2 -3.32 -11.24 0.56
N ARG A 3 -3.37 -10.73 -0.67
CA ARG A 3 -2.19 -10.46 -1.51
C ARG A 3 -2.27 -9.02 -2.02
N MET A 4 -1.15 -8.30 -1.96
CA MET A 4 -1.03 -7.01 -2.62
C MET A 4 0.09 -7.02 -3.65
N THR A 5 -0.09 -6.20 -4.69
CA THR A 5 0.89 -6.01 -5.76
C THR A 5 0.99 -4.52 -6.05
N PHE A 6 2.22 -4.00 -6.14
CA PHE A 6 2.50 -2.61 -6.49
C PHE A 6 3.31 -2.56 -7.77
N THR A 7 2.89 -1.73 -8.72
CA THR A 7 3.57 -1.60 -10.01
C THR A 7 3.75 -0.13 -10.38
N VAL A 8 4.83 0.19 -11.09
CA VAL A 8 5.03 1.49 -11.73
C VAL A 8 4.53 1.38 -13.17
N ARG A 9 3.79 2.37 -13.66
CA ARG A 9 3.35 2.38 -15.06
C ARG A 9 4.53 2.64 -16.00
N PRO A 10 4.59 1.99 -17.17
CA PRO A 10 5.66 2.24 -18.14
C PRO A 10 5.46 3.57 -18.85
N GLU A 11 6.50 4.02 -19.57
CA GLU A 11 6.43 5.12 -20.57
C GLU A 11 6.06 6.50 -19.99
N GLN A 12 6.51 6.80 -18.76
CA GLN A 12 6.23 8.08 -18.08
C GLN A 12 7.35 9.13 -18.26
N GLY A 13 8.41 8.79 -18.99
CA GLY A 13 9.60 9.64 -19.16
C GLY A 13 10.75 9.24 -18.24
N GLU A 14 11.56 10.22 -17.83
CA GLU A 14 12.62 10.02 -16.85
C GLU A 14 12.03 9.65 -15.48
N PRO A 15 12.55 8.62 -14.80
CA PRO A 15 12.04 8.21 -13.49
C PRO A 15 12.01 9.36 -12.47
N SER A 16 10.89 9.49 -11.77
CA SER A 16 10.67 10.54 -10.79
C SER A 16 9.93 10.05 -9.56
N GLY A 17 10.05 10.76 -8.43
CA GLY A 17 9.23 10.50 -7.24
C GLY A 17 7.72 10.65 -7.46
N PHE A 18 7.30 11.19 -8.60
CA PHE A 18 5.91 11.39 -8.99
C PHE A 18 5.38 10.35 -9.97
N ASP A 19 6.18 9.33 -10.31
CA ASP A 19 5.76 8.28 -11.25
C ASP A 19 4.45 7.65 -10.79
N LEU A 20 3.53 7.51 -11.75
CA LEU A 20 2.26 6.87 -11.51
C LEU A 20 2.45 5.36 -11.47
N GLY A 21 1.60 4.71 -10.70
CA GLY A 21 1.57 3.29 -10.56
C GLY A 21 0.23 2.82 -10.05
N ASP A 22 0.19 1.53 -9.76
CA ASP A 22 -1.03 0.84 -9.43
C ASP A 22 -0.85 -0.02 -8.19
N ILE A 23 -1.93 -0.12 -7.43
CA ILE A 23 -2.07 -1.04 -6.31
C ILE A 23 -3.19 -2.02 -6.65
N THR A 24 -2.89 -3.30 -6.51
CA THR A 24 -3.89 -4.38 -6.53
C THR A 24 -3.95 -5.03 -5.17
N CYS A 25 -5.16 -5.33 -4.69
CA CYS A 25 -5.41 -6.08 -3.46
C CYS A 25 -6.39 -7.22 -3.77
N GLU A 26 -5.97 -8.44 -3.48
CA GLU A 26 -6.72 -9.67 -3.76
C GLU A 26 -6.97 -10.45 -2.47
N GLY A 27 -8.13 -11.07 -2.38
CA GLY A 27 -8.48 -11.99 -1.32
C GLY A 27 -9.57 -12.97 -1.75
N GLU A 28 -10.07 -13.75 -0.80
CA GLU A 28 -11.09 -14.78 -1.04
C GLU A 28 -12.44 -14.21 -1.54
N GLY A 29 -12.73 -12.95 -1.24
CA GLY A 29 -13.93 -12.23 -1.67
C GLY A 29 -13.79 -11.53 -3.02
N GLY A 30 -12.61 -11.61 -3.65
CA GLY A 30 -12.33 -11.00 -4.96
C GLY A 30 -11.09 -10.10 -4.96
N ALA A 31 -10.95 -9.32 -6.02
CA ALA A 31 -9.82 -8.43 -6.25
C ALA A 31 -10.29 -7.01 -6.51
N VAL A 32 -9.50 -6.03 -6.08
CA VAL A 32 -9.62 -4.64 -6.50
C VAL A 32 -8.26 -4.16 -7.00
N ALA A 33 -8.26 -3.46 -8.13
CA ALA A 33 -7.09 -2.83 -8.71
C ALA A 33 -7.40 -1.37 -9.02
N SER A 34 -6.39 -0.50 -9.01
CA SER A 34 -6.50 0.87 -9.52
C SER A 34 -6.53 0.95 -11.04
N THR A 35 -6.16 -0.11 -11.75
CA THR A 35 -6.24 -0.19 -13.21
C THR A 35 -7.66 -0.45 -13.71
N GLY A 36 -7.98 -0.02 -14.92
CA GLY A 36 -9.20 -0.41 -15.63
C GLY A 36 -10.47 0.34 -15.21
N HIS A 37 -10.32 1.52 -14.58
CA HIS A 37 -11.42 2.40 -14.21
C HIS A 37 -11.52 3.61 -15.14
N VAL A 38 -12.72 4.19 -15.21
CA VAL A 38 -12.97 5.51 -15.81
C VAL A 38 -13.72 6.35 -14.76
N PRO A 39 -13.15 7.46 -14.27
CA PRO A 39 -11.81 7.96 -14.58
C PRO A 39 -10.71 7.01 -14.09
N ASP A 40 -9.53 7.13 -14.70
CA ASP A 40 -8.36 6.34 -14.32
C ASP A 40 -8.00 6.57 -12.85
N GLN A 41 -7.53 5.52 -12.17
CA GLN A 41 -7.23 5.55 -10.73
C GLN A 41 -5.75 5.36 -10.42
N ALA A 42 -4.85 5.58 -11.39
CA ALA A 42 -3.40 5.62 -11.12
C ALA A 42 -3.08 6.56 -9.96
N MET A 43 -1.98 6.28 -9.28
CA MET A 43 -1.54 7.08 -8.15
C MET A 43 -0.05 7.30 -8.21
N MET A 44 0.43 8.42 -7.65
CA MET A 44 1.87 8.64 -7.45
C MET A 44 2.39 7.55 -6.50
N ILE A 45 3.00 6.49 -7.06
CA ILE A 45 3.12 5.22 -6.35
C ILE A 45 4.16 5.30 -5.23
N TYR A 46 5.23 6.05 -5.46
CA TYR A 46 6.28 6.28 -4.47
C TYR A 46 5.82 7.17 -3.30
N LEU A 47 4.72 7.92 -3.45
CA LEU A 47 4.07 8.65 -2.36
C LEU A 47 2.94 7.84 -1.71
N SER A 48 2.24 7.03 -2.51
CA SER A 48 1.09 6.25 -2.08
C SER A 48 1.46 5.06 -1.19
N VAL A 49 2.54 4.34 -1.51
CA VAL A 49 2.97 3.20 -0.68
C VAL A 49 3.39 3.64 0.73
N PRO A 50 4.21 4.70 0.91
CA PRO A 50 4.53 5.22 2.25
C PRO A 50 3.29 5.63 3.04
N LEU A 51 2.31 6.26 2.39
CA LEU A 51 1.03 6.60 3.01
C LEU A 51 0.23 5.36 3.45
N LEU A 52 0.21 4.29 2.65
CA LEU A 52 -0.38 3.02 3.04
C LEU A 52 0.31 2.44 4.29
N LEU A 53 1.64 2.43 4.30
CA LEU A 53 2.42 1.97 5.46
C LEU A 53 2.08 2.78 6.71
N ASP A 54 2.14 4.11 6.63
CA ASP A 54 1.85 4.98 7.77
C ASP A 54 0.39 4.87 8.24
N SER A 55 -0.55 4.66 7.32
CA SER A 55 -1.97 4.44 7.66
C SER A 55 -2.18 3.15 8.44
N LEU A 56 -1.39 2.10 8.14
CA LEU A 56 -1.51 0.78 8.78
C LEU A 56 -0.80 0.69 10.13
N ARG A 57 0.25 1.49 10.39
CA ARG A 57 1.03 1.42 11.64
C ARG A 57 0.18 1.40 12.92
N PRO A 58 -0.82 2.28 13.12
CA PRO A 58 -1.66 2.25 14.32
C PRO A 58 -2.48 0.96 14.50
N LEU A 59 -2.72 0.22 13.40
CA LEU A 59 -3.42 -1.07 13.44
C LEU A 59 -2.54 -2.17 14.07
N PHE A 60 -1.25 -2.14 13.75
CA PHE A 60 -0.24 -3.09 14.24
C PHE A 60 0.11 -2.83 15.70
N THR A 61 0.37 -1.57 16.07
CA THR A 61 0.61 -1.18 17.47
C THR A 61 -0.61 -1.34 18.37
N GLY A 62 -1.80 -1.54 17.77
CA GLY A 62 -3.06 -1.67 18.50
C GLY A 62 -3.64 -0.35 18.99
N GLU A 63 -3.00 0.78 18.68
CA GLU A 63 -3.49 2.14 18.96
C GLU A 63 -4.87 2.36 18.33
N ARG A 64 -5.10 1.81 17.13
CA ARG A 64 -6.39 1.88 16.43
C ARG A 64 -6.87 0.50 16.00
N LYS A 65 -8.19 0.35 15.93
CA LYS A 65 -8.85 -0.85 15.39
C LYS A 65 -9.20 -0.73 13.91
N THR A 66 -9.07 0.46 13.34
CA THR A 66 -9.41 0.76 11.96
C THR A 66 -8.32 1.61 11.33
N ALA A 67 -8.05 1.36 10.06
CA ALA A 67 -7.20 2.17 9.20
C ALA A 67 -7.84 2.31 7.82
N SER A 68 -7.59 3.44 7.17
CA SER A 68 -8.06 3.70 5.81
C SER A 68 -6.91 4.31 5.01
N PHE A 69 -6.73 3.82 3.81
CA PHE A 69 -5.75 4.32 2.86
C PHE A 69 -6.48 4.84 1.63
N VAL A 70 -6.10 6.02 1.14
CA VAL A 70 -6.50 6.57 -0.16
C VAL A 70 -5.22 6.89 -0.92
N GLY A 71 -5.11 6.41 -2.15
CA GLY A 71 -3.93 6.68 -2.98
C GLY A 71 -3.77 8.16 -3.29
N THR A 72 -2.54 8.60 -3.52
CA THR A 72 -2.24 9.98 -3.90
C THR A 72 -2.77 10.27 -5.30
N ASP A 73 -3.52 11.35 -5.45
CA ASP A 73 -4.12 11.78 -6.73
C ASP A 73 -5.18 10.81 -7.30
N THR A 74 -5.78 9.97 -6.46
CA THR A 74 -6.80 9.00 -6.87
C THR A 74 -7.91 8.86 -5.85
N SER A 75 -9.02 8.24 -6.27
CA SER A 75 -10.10 7.79 -5.39
C SER A 75 -9.97 6.31 -5.00
N PHE A 76 -8.90 5.63 -5.41
CA PHE A 76 -8.62 4.27 -4.98
C PHE A 76 -8.43 4.22 -3.47
N ARG A 77 -9.18 3.33 -2.80
CA ARG A 77 -9.25 3.27 -1.33
C ARG A 77 -9.29 1.83 -0.84
N LEU A 78 -8.57 1.57 0.25
CA LEU A 78 -8.64 0.35 1.04
C LEU A 78 -8.97 0.68 2.49
N ASP A 79 -9.82 -0.15 3.09
CA ASP A 79 -10.22 -0.04 4.48
C ASP A 79 -9.87 -1.33 5.23
N PHE A 80 -9.27 -1.16 6.40
CA PHE A 80 -8.77 -2.23 7.25
C PHE A 80 -9.43 -2.15 8.62
N ARG A 81 -9.95 -3.27 9.11
CA ARG A 81 -10.59 -3.35 10.43
C ARG A 81 -10.12 -4.57 11.20
N ARG A 82 -9.45 -4.33 12.32
CA ARG A 82 -9.02 -5.35 13.28
C ARG A 82 -10.13 -5.62 14.30
N ASP A 83 -10.55 -6.86 14.41
CA ASP A 83 -11.52 -7.28 15.41
C ASP A 83 -10.87 -7.54 16.79
N ARG A 84 -11.68 -7.97 17.77
CA ARG A 84 -11.18 -8.29 19.13
C ARG A 84 -10.31 -9.54 19.18
N LYS A 85 -10.41 -10.43 18.19
CA LYS A 85 -9.61 -11.66 18.07
C LYS A 85 -8.30 -11.43 17.31
N GLY A 86 -8.06 -10.20 16.82
CA GLY A 86 -6.87 -9.83 16.09
C GLY A 86 -6.94 -10.12 14.58
N VAL A 87 -8.11 -10.52 14.06
CA VAL A 87 -8.33 -10.72 12.63
C VAL A 87 -8.58 -9.39 11.96
N VAL A 88 -7.89 -9.12 10.85
CA VAL A 88 -8.09 -7.94 10.03
C VAL A 88 -8.99 -8.28 8.86
N THR A 89 -10.09 -7.55 8.71
CA THR A 89 -10.92 -7.52 7.51
C THR A 89 -10.40 -6.43 6.59
N VAL A 90 -10.16 -6.77 5.32
CA VAL A 90 -9.77 -5.83 4.26
C VAL A 90 -10.96 -5.64 3.32
N SER A 91 -11.26 -4.39 2.99
CA SER A 91 -12.40 -4.04 2.14
C SER A 91 -12.08 -2.88 1.21
N ALA A 92 -12.81 -2.80 0.10
CA ALA A 92 -12.77 -1.68 -0.83
C ALA A 92 -14.19 -1.32 -1.24
N LYS A 93 -14.52 -0.02 -1.24
CA LYS A 93 -15.87 0.48 -1.60
C LYS A 93 -17.01 -0.24 -0.85
N GLY A 94 -16.78 -0.63 0.41
CA GLY A 94 -17.74 -1.35 1.24
C GLY A 94 -17.82 -2.87 1.01
N THR A 95 -17.14 -3.41 0.00
CA THR A 95 -17.06 -4.84 -0.28
C THR A 95 -15.86 -5.46 0.42
N VAL A 96 -16.09 -6.54 1.17
CA VAL A 96 -15.01 -7.31 1.82
C VAL A 96 -14.24 -8.09 0.77
N LEU A 97 -12.92 -7.86 0.71
CA LEU A 97 -11.99 -8.61 -0.16
C LEU A 97 -11.48 -9.87 0.53
N GLY A 98 -11.33 -9.83 1.85
CA GLY A 98 -10.93 -10.99 2.63
C GLY A 98 -10.59 -10.67 4.08
N LYS A 99 -10.17 -11.72 4.79
CA LYS A 99 -9.72 -11.64 6.18
C LYS A 99 -8.36 -12.30 6.32
N CYS A 100 -7.53 -11.76 7.20
CA CYS A 100 -6.19 -12.25 7.47
C CYS A 100 -5.76 -11.95 8.92
N GLY A 101 -4.71 -12.62 9.38
CA GLY A 101 -4.00 -12.23 10.61
C GLY A 101 -3.13 -10.99 10.38
N LEU A 102 -2.60 -10.40 11.47
CA LEU A 102 -1.66 -9.29 11.35
C LEU A 102 -0.37 -9.68 10.63
N GLU A 103 0.20 -10.84 10.95
CA GLU A 103 1.43 -11.32 10.30
C GLU A 103 1.24 -11.47 8.79
N GLU A 104 0.14 -12.09 8.37
CA GLU A 104 -0.20 -12.24 6.95
C GLU A 104 -0.42 -10.87 6.28
N LEU A 105 -1.09 -9.92 6.95
CA LEU A 105 -1.23 -8.56 6.43
C LEU A 105 0.13 -7.84 6.31
N ALA A 106 1.02 -8.02 7.28
CA ALA A 106 2.35 -7.44 7.25
C ALA A 106 3.13 -7.97 6.06
N ASP A 107 3.12 -9.28 5.82
CA ASP A 107 3.76 -9.91 4.67
C ASP A 107 3.16 -9.44 3.34
N ALA A 108 1.83 -9.37 3.27
CA ALA A 108 1.10 -8.95 2.08
C ALA A 108 1.45 -7.52 1.65
N VAL A 109 1.85 -6.66 2.59
CA VAL A 109 2.24 -5.26 2.33
C VAL A 109 3.76 -5.13 2.20
N LEU A 110 4.54 -5.74 3.10
CA LEU A 110 6.00 -5.60 3.12
C LEU A 110 6.65 -6.15 1.85
N ARG A 111 6.22 -7.32 1.38
CA ARG A 111 6.85 -7.95 0.22
C ARG A 111 6.77 -7.06 -1.03
N PRO A 112 5.58 -6.61 -1.50
CA PRO A 112 5.51 -5.72 -2.66
C PRO A 112 6.13 -4.34 -2.41
N THR A 113 6.14 -3.83 -1.17
CA THR A 113 6.89 -2.62 -0.82
C THR A 113 8.40 -2.79 -1.08
N LEU A 114 8.98 -3.91 -0.64
CA LEU A 114 10.41 -4.16 -0.84
C LEU A 114 10.75 -4.39 -2.30
N GLU A 115 9.91 -5.12 -3.04
CA GLU A 115 10.09 -5.32 -4.47
C GLU A 115 10.03 -4.00 -5.25
N LEU A 116 9.10 -3.10 -4.89
CA LEU A 116 9.02 -1.76 -5.48
C LEU A 116 10.24 -0.91 -5.13
N ALA A 117 10.73 -1.00 -3.89
CA ALA A 117 11.93 -0.28 -3.48
C ALA A 117 13.18 -0.73 -4.24
N GLU A 118 13.35 -2.04 -4.45
CA GLU A 118 14.49 -2.61 -5.18
C GLU A 118 14.49 -2.19 -6.66
N LYS A 119 13.34 -2.31 -7.32
CA LYS A 119 13.23 -2.11 -8.77
C LYS A 119 13.00 -0.66 -9.17
N GLY A 120 12.24 0.09 -8.37
CA GLY A 120 11.79 1.43 -8.70
C GLY A 120 12.67 2.54 -8.13
N LEU A 121 12.94 2.52 -6.82
CA LEU A 121 13.65 3.61 -6.15
C LEU A 121 15.14 3.71 -6.53
N SER A 122 15.73 2.63 -7.05
CA SER A 122 17.10 2.62 -7.55
C SER A 122 17.28 3.53 -8.77
N GLY A 123 16.22 3.76 -9.55
CA GLY A 123 16.20 4.70 -10.66
C GLY A 123 16.04 6.17 -10.26
N LEU A 124 15.65 6.45 -9.01
CA LEU A 124 15.45 7.82 -8.54
C LEU A 124 16.76 8.49 -8.08
N PRO A 125 16.91 9.81 -8.27
CA PRO A 125 18.02 10.57 -7.72
C PRO A 125 18.19 10.34 -6.21
N ALA A 126 19.43 10.31 -5.72
CA ALA A 126 19.70 10.03 -4.30
C ALA A 126 19.10 11.09 -3.35
N GLY A 127 18.92 12.33 -3.82
CA GLY A 127 18.30 13.42 -3.07
C GLY A 127 16.79 13.58 -3.30
N ASP A 128 16.14 12.62 -3.96
CA ASP A 128 14.70 12.66 -4.20
C ASP A 128 13.93 12.53 -2.87
N GLY A 129 12.98 13.45 -2.64
CA GLY A 129 12.18 13.48 -1.41
C GLY A 129 11.29 12.25 -1.25
N ALA A 130 10.66 11.77 -2.34
CA ALA A 130 9.81 10.58 -2.29
C ALA A 130 10.62 9.35 -1.90
N ARG A 131 11.87 9.24 -2.38
CA ARG A 131 12.79 8.17 -1.97
C ARG A 131 13.08 8.20 -0.47
N SER A 132 13.41 9.37 0.08
CA SER A 132 13.68 9.53 1.51
C SER A 132 12.47 9.20 2.38
N ASP A 133 11.29 9.72 2.00
CA ASP A 133 10.03 9.47 2.69
C ASP A 133 9.67 8.00 2.65
N TYR A 134 9.92 7.33 1.53
CA TYR A 134 9.64 5.91 1.37
C TYR A 134 10.40 5.04 2.36
N PHE A 135 11.72 5.20 2.42
CA PHE A 135 12.53 4.44 3.37
C PHE A 135 12.18 4.78 4.82
N SER A 136 11.92 6.06 5.11
CA SER A 136 11.51 6.50 6.45
C SER A 136 10.19 5.87 6.90
N SER A 137 9.18 5.77 6.03
CA SER A 137 7.91 5.09 6.35
C SER A 137 8.06 3.58 6.44
N LEU A 138 8.91 2.97 5.60
CA LEU A 138 9.22 1.54 5.68
C LEU A 138 9.89 1.16 6.99
N GLU A 139 10.87 1.92 7.45
CA GLU A 139 11.53 1.70 8.75
C GLU A 139 10.54 1.82 9.91
N ARG A 140 9.73 2.89 9.92
CA ARG A 140 8.70 3.11 10.93
C ARG A 140 7.61 2.04 10.92
N PHE A 141 7.27 1.51 9.75
CA PHE A 141 6.33 0.40 9.62
C PHE A 141 6.90 -0.89 10.19
N ARG A 142 8.14 -1.26 9.82
CA ARG A 142 8.83 -2.43 10.37
C ARG A 142 8.93 -2.38 11.89
N ALA A 143 9.25 -1.22 12.44
CA ALA A 143 9.28 -1.00 13.90
C ALA A 143 7.91 -1.19 14.58
N SER A 144 6.80 -1.04 13.85
CA SER A 144 5.45 -1.24 14.38
C SER A 144 4.97 -2.69 14.37
N LEU A 145 5.70 -3.59 13.72
CA LEU A 145 5.39 -5.03 13.67
C LEU A 145 5.90 -5.81 14.89
N ALA A 146 6.64 -5.14 15.77
CA ALA A 146 7.29 -5.70 16.96
C ALA A 146 6.30 -5.96 18.11
#